data_AF-A0A736R845-F1
#
_entry.id   AF-A0A736R845-F1
#
_cell.length_a   1.000
_cell.length_b   1.000
_cell.length_c   1.000
_cell.angle_alpha   90.00
_cell.angle_beta   90.00
_cell.angle_gamma   90.00
#
_symmetry.space_group_name_H-M   'P 1'
#
loop_
_entity.id
_entity.type
_entity.pdbx_description
1 polymer ?
#
loop_
_entity_poly.entity_id
_entity_poly.type
_entity_poly.pdbx_seq_one_letter_code
_entity_poly.pdbx_strand_id
1 'polypeptide(L)'
;MNQSEINSLLESKVSRRRHLKSLEYGIGHYDVEFPSTIIIDGKICHHSAYRRWGGMLSRCYKPHTEQLAHSYAGCTVADEWLHFSNFLAFWKENYRDGYALDKDLLHPGNKIYGPEYCVFVPPTLNLFTGDRSRLRGKYPQGVIWHKQSGKFRARISVNGKISHLGLFNTAQEAHIAWHAAKMQQAKDWKPTCDEIHPLLHAGLMKKIAGMQQRFAQSI
;
A
#
# COMPACT_ATOMS: atom_id res chain seq x y z
N MET A 1 -16.14 10.78 19.94
CA MET A 1 -15.29 9.59 20.16
C MET A 1 -14.32 9.46 19.00
N ASN A 2 -13.02 9.39 19.27
CA ASN A 2 -12.00 9.14 18.26
C ASN A 2 -11.93 7.63 17.89
N GLN A 3 -11.16 7.27 16.87
CA GLN A 3 -11.11 5.89 16.37
C GLN A 3 -10.50 4.89 17.38
N SER A 4 -9.56 5.32 18.22
CA SER A 4 -8.96 4.47 19.26
C SER A 4 -9.99 4.12 20.34
N GLU A 5 -10.73 5.13 20.81
CA GLU A 5 -11.84 4.96 21.76
C GLU A 5 -12.93 4.05 21.20
N ILE A 6 -13.25 4.15 19.90
CA ILE A 6 -14.19 3.24 19.21
C ILE A 6 -13.67 1.80 19.24
N ASN A 7 -12.39 1.57 18.94
CA ASN A 7 -11.81 0.23 18.96
C ASN A 7 -11.89 -0.36 20.37
N SER A 8 -11.47 0.39 21.41
CA SER A 8 -11.56 -0.06 22.80
C SER A 8 -13.01 -0.34 23.23
N LEU A 9 -13.96 0.51 22.81
CA LEU A 9 -15.38 0.28 23.08
C LEU A 9 -15.90 -1.00 22.42
N LEU A 10 -15.48 -1.29 21.19
CA LEU A 10 -15.80 -2.55 20.52
C LEU A 10 -15.22 -3.73 21.28
N GLU A 11 -13.90 -3.72 21.54
CA GLU A 11 -13.17 -4.80 22.22
C GLU A 11 -13.69 -5.09 23.64
N SER A 12 -14.26 -4.10 24.34
CA SER A 12 -14.88 -4.28 25.67
C SER A 12 -16.23 -5.00 25.67
N LYS A 13 -16.82 -5.24 24.48
CA LYS A 13 -18.14 -5.85 24.34
C LYS A 13 -18.02 -7.31 23.92
N VAL A 14 -19.00 -8.09 24.32
CA VAL A 14 -19.22 -9.44 23.79
C VAL A 14 -20.30 -9.37 22.71
N SER A 15 -20.01 -9.94 21.55
CA SER A 15 -20.92 -10.03 20.41
C SER A 15 -22.14 -10.87 20.79
N ARG A 16 -23.33 -10.27 20.64
CA ARG A 16 -24.61 -10.95 20.88
C ARG A 16 -25.01 -11.88 19.73
N ARG A 17 -24.34 -11.77 18.56
CA ARG A 17 -24.55 -12.70 17.46
C ARG A 17 -23.78 -13.98 17.78
N ARG A 18 -24.49 -15.09 18.01
CA ARG A 18 -23.90 -16.41 17.76
C ARG A 18 -23.42 -16.38 16.31
N HIS A 19 -22.10 -16.37 16.08
CA HIS A 19 -21.53 -16.37 14.75
C HIS A 19 -22.07 -17.59 13.99
N LEU A 20 -23.15 -17.41 13.22
CA LEU A 20 -23.40 -18.26 12.07
C LEU A 20 -22.11 -18.13 11.23
N LYS A 21 -21.41 -19.26 11.08
CA LYS A 21 -20.02 -19.41 10.63
C LYS A 21 -19.77 -18.95 9.19
N SER A 22 -20.21 -17.76 8.80
CA SER A 22 -19.83 -17.19 7.51
C SER A 22 -18.38 -16.75 7.59
N LEU A 23 -17.53 -17.38 6.79
CA LEU A 23 -16.15 -16.96 6.63
C LEU A 23 -16.12 -15.63 5.87
N GLU A 24 -15.32 -14.68 6.35
CA GLU A 24 -15.09 -13.41 5.67
C GLU A 24 -14.40 -13.66 4.33
N TYR A 25 -15.04 -13.23 3.24
CA TYR A 25 -14.61 -13.54 1.88
C TYR A 25 -14.43 -15.06 1.61
N GLY A 26 -15.17 -15.91 2.32
CA GLY A 26 -15.17 -17.36 2.12
C GLY A 26 -13.99 -18.11 2.74
N ILE A 27 -13.05 -17.41 3.40
CA ILE A 27 -11.85 -18.05 4.00
C ILE A 27 -11.42 -17.45 5.34
N GLY A 28 -11.75 -16.19 5.62
CA GLY A 28 -11.34 -15.52 6.85
C GLY A 28 -12.17 -15.92 8.07
N HIS A 29 -11.49 -16.31 9.14
CA HIS A 29 -12.08 -16.64 10.44
C HIS A 29 -12.08 -15.39 11.34
N TYR A 30 -13.25 -14.80 11.55
CA TYR A 30 -13.42 -13.77 12.58
C TYR A 30 -13.64 -14.45 13.93
N ASP A 31 -12.53 -14.74 14.61
CA ASP A 31 -12.40 -15.64 15.76
C ASP A 31 -12.21 -14.89 17.10
N VAL A 32 -12.82 -13.72 17.22
CA VAL A 32 -12.84 -12.91 18.44
C VAL A 32 -14.27 -12.75 18.96
N GLU A 33 -14.42 -12.53 20.26
CA GLU A 33 -15.75 -12.42 20.87
C GLU A 33 -16.39 -11.05 20.67
N PHE A 34 -15.62 -10.01 20.41
CA PHE A 34 -16.15 -8.66 20.29
C PHE A 34 -16.77 -8.38 18.91
N PRO A 35 -17.76 -7.47 18.80
CA PRO A 35 -18.35 -7.13 17.51
C PRO A 35 -17.37 -6.33 16.63
N SER A 36 -17.39 -6.54 15.31
CA SER A 36 -16.57 -5.76 14.37
C SER A 36 -17.09 -4.34 14.10
N THR A 37 -18.33 -4.05 14.53
CA THR A 37 -19.03 -2.77 14.32
C THR A 37 -19.92 -2.38 15.49
N ILE A 38 -20.11 -1.08 15.69
CA ILE A 38 -21.04 -0.48 16.65
C ILE A 38 -21.74 0.72 16.03
N ILE A 39 -22.94 1.04 16.49
CA ILE A 39 -23.66 2.26 16.10
C ILE A 39 -23.44 3.31 17.18
N ILE A 40 -22.92 4.48 16.80
CA ILE A 40 -22.74 5.66 17.67
C ILE A 40 -23.38 6.83 16.94
N ASP A 41 -24.33 7.52 17.59
CA ASP A 41 -25.06 8.67 17.03
C ASP A 41 -25.67 8.39 15.64
N GLY A 42 -26.25 7.20 15.47
CA GLY A 42 -26.85 6.75 14.20
C GLY A 42 -25.86 6.38 13.09
N LYS A 43 -24.54 6.42 13.35
CA LYS A 43 -23.50 6.07 12.37
C LYS A 43 -22.87 4.72 12.71
N ILE A 44 -22.64 3.90 11.68
CA ILE A 44 -21.90 2.66 11.82
C ILE A 44 -20.40 2.99 11.94
N CYS A 45 -19.82 2.60 13.06
CA CYS A 45 -18.41 2.68 13.36
C CYS A 45 -17.81 1.27 13.32
N HIS A 46 -16.66 1.11 12.66
CA HIS A 46 -16.01 -0.18 12.50
C HIS A 46 -14.72 -0.25 13.31
N HIS A 47 -14.34 -1.46 13.71
CA HIS A 47 -13.00 -1.73 14.25
C HIS A 47 -11.93 -1.51 13.16
N SER A 48 -10.89 -0.72 13.44
CA SER A 48 -9.85 -0.39 12.45
C SER A 48 -9.10 -1.60 11.94
N ALA A 49 -8.66 -2.50 12.84
CA ALA A 49 -7.97 -3.73 12.46
C ALA A 49 -8.85 -4.61 11.56
N TYR A 50 -10.14 -4.77 11.90
CA TYR A 50 -11.09 -5.54 11.09
C TYR A 50 -11.22 -4.97 9.68
N ARG A 51 -11.36 -3.65 9.53
CA ARG A 51 -11.40 -3.02 8.20
C ARG A 51 -10.13 -3.28 7.41
N ARG A 52 -8.97 -3.28 8.06
CA ARG A 52 -7.69 -3.53 7.41
C ARG A 52 -7.57 -4.99 6.96
N TRP A 53 -7.90 -5.91 7.84
CA TRP A 53 -7.92 -7.35 7.60
C TRP A 53 -8.92 -7.74 6.51
N GLY A 54 -10.15 -7.28 6.59
CA GLY A 54 -11.16 -7.49 5.54
C GLY A 54 -10.75 -6.86 4.20
N GLY A 55 -10.09 -5.69 4.23
CA GLY A 55 -9.51 -5.09 3.03
C GLY A 55 -8.38 -5.93 2.41
N MET A 56 -7.56 -6.59 3.23
CA MET A 56 -6.54 -7.53 2.80
C MET A 56 -7.16 -8.79 2.18
N LEU A 57 -8.11 -9.42 2.86
CA LEU A 57 -8.84 -10.60 2.35
C LEU A 57 -9.57 -10.30 1.04
N SER A 58 -10.25 -9.15 0.96
CA SER A 58 -10.93 -8.72 -0.26
C SER A 58 -9.97 -8.61 -1.44
N ARG A 59 -8.72 -8.20 -1.23
CA ARG A 59 -7.75 -8.09 -2.32
C ARG A 59 -7.32 -9.47 -2.82
N CYS A 60 -7.25 -10.47 -1.95
CA CYS A 60 -6.79 -11.80 -2.31
C CYS A 60 -7.90 -12.69 -2.87
N TYR A 61 -9.11 -12.60 -2.31
CA TYR A 61 -10.13 -13.65 -2.48
C TYR A 61 -11.47 -13.18 -3.05
N LYS A 62 -11.71 -11.86 -3.11
CA LYS A 62 -12.92 -11.34 -3.77
C LYS A 62 -12.74 -11.38 -5.30
N PRO A 63 -13.79 -11.72 -6.08
CA PRO A 63 -13.78 -11.48 -7.51
C PRO A 63 -13.50 -10.02 -7.85
N HIS A 64 -12.58 -9.79 -8.78
CA HIS A 64 -12.13 -8.46 -9.19
C HIS A 64 -12.62 -8.12 -10.60
N THR A 65 -12.78 -6.83 -10.87
CA THR A 65 -12.85 -6.33 -12.24
C THR A 65 -11.51 -6.58 -12.95
N GLU A 66 -11.50 -6.68 -14.27
CA GLU A 66 -10.28 -6.88 -15.07
C GLU A 66 -9.15 -5.90 -14.68
N GLN A 67 -9.52 -4.64 -14.45
CA GLN A 67 -8.60 -3.58 -14.03
C GLN A 67 -7.91 -3.86 -12.68
N LEU A 68 -8.64 -4.43 -11.71
CA LEU A 68 -8.10 -4.74 -10.38
C LEU A 68 -7.45 -6.13 -10.35
N ALA A 69 -7.88 -7.04 -11.22
CA ALA A 69 -7.34 -8.39 -11.33
C ALA A 69 -5.83 -8.34 -11.58
N HIS A 70 -5.33 -7.46 -12.44
CA HIS A 70 -3.89 -7.30 -12.65
C HIS A 70 -3.13 -6.86 -11.39
N SER A 71 -3.71 -5.98 -10.57
CA SER A 71 -3.03 -5.45 -9.37
C SER A 71 -2.93 -6.50 -8.26
N TYR A 72 -3.94 -7.35 -8.15
CA TYR A 72 -4.05 -8.35 -7.08
C TYR A 72 -3.80 -9.78 -7.54
N ALA A 73 -3.47 -9.99 -8.82
CA ALA A 73 -3.12 -11.29 -9.36
C ALA A 73 -2.01 -11.95 -8.53
N GLY A 74 -2.29 -13.20 -8.13
CA GLY A 74 -1.42 -14.04 -7.32
C GLY A 74 -1.30 -13.65 -5.85
N CYS A 75 -2.05 -12.64 -5.37
CA CYS A 75 -1.99 -12.25 -3.96
C CYS A 75 -2.71 -13.26 -3.07
N THR A 76 -2.05 -13.66 -1.97
CA THR A 76 -2.58 -14.57 -0.96
C THR A 76 -2.34 -14.02 0.44
N VAL A 77 -2.90 -14.69 1.44
CA VAL A 77 -2.71 -14.38 2.87
C VAL A 77 -2.10 -15.61 3.54
N ALA A 78 -1.08 -15.42 4.38
CA ALA A 78 -0.52 -16.48 5.22
C ALA A 78 -1.60 -17.10 6.12
N ASP A 79 -1.55 -18.42 6.32
CA ASP A 79 -2.62 -19.18 6.99
C ASP A 79 -2.94 -18.63 8.38
N GLU A 80 -1.93 -18.21 9.13
CA GLU A 80 -2.10 -17.61 10.46
C GLU A 80 -2.92 -16.32 10.40
N TRP A 81 -2.78 -15.50 9.35
CA TRP A 81 -3.55 -14.26 9.15
C TRP A 81 -4.92 -14.50 8.52
N LEU A 82 -5.31 -15.74 8.24
CA LEU A 82 -6.71 -16.10 7.99
C LEU A 82 -7.53 -16.06 9.28
N HIS A 83 -6.90 -16.02 10.44
CA HIS A 83 -7.55 -15.79 11.73
C HIS A 83 -7.39 -14.32 12.13
N PHE A 84 -8.50 -13.66 12.42
CA PHE A 84 -8.50 -12.25 12.75
C PHE A 84 -7.74 -11.94 14.04
N SER A 85 -7.80 -12.82 15.04
CA SER A 85 -7.06 -12.71 16.30
C SER A 85 -5.55 -12.56 16.09
N ASN A 86 -4.95 -13.35 15.20
CA ASN A 86 -3.53 -13.29 14.86
C ASN A 86 -3.18 -12.00 14.12
N PHE A 87 -4.00 -11.58 13.15
CA PHE A 87 -3.80 -10.29 12.49
C PHE A 87 -3.95 -9.12 13.49
N LEU A 88 -4.90 -9.21 14.42
CA LEU A 88 -5.15 -8.20 15.45
C LEU A 88 -3.95 -8.06 16.38
N ALA A 89 -3.29 -9.17 16.77
CA ALA A 89 -2.07 -9.14 17.56
C ALA A 89 -0.97 -8.35 16.84
N PHE A 90 -0.69 -8.69 15.58
CA PHE A 90 0.26 -7.93 14.75
C PHE A 90 -0.13 -6.46 14.61
N TRP A 91 -1.42 -6.18 14.39
CA TRP A 91 -1.93 -4.83 14.26
C TRP A 91 -1.71 -4.01 15.53
N LYS A 92 -1.99 -4.56 16.72
CA LYS A 92 -1.81 -3.85 17.99
C LYS A 92 -0.35 -3.47 18.26
N GLU A 93 0.58 -4.33 17.84
CA GLU A 93 2.01 -4.08 18.02
C GLU A 93 2.58 -3.10 16.99
N ASN A 94 2.12 -3.15 15.74
CA ASN A 94 2.79 -2.49 14.62
C ASN A 94 2.03 -1.27 14.05
N TYR A 95 0.73 -1.12 14.34
CA TYR A 95 -0.07 -0.06 13.74
C TYR A 95 0.19 1.29 14.39
N ARG A 96 0.36 2.31 13.54
CA ARG A 96 0.31 3.73 13.91
C ARG A 96 -0.85 4.40 13.19
N ASP A 97 -1.46 5.39 13.82
CA ASP A 97 -2.67 6.02 13.27
C ASP A 97 -2.44 6.53 11.83
N GLY A 98 -3.42 6.28 10.97
CA GLY A 98 -3.35 6.61 9.54
C GLY A 98 -2.43 5.73 8.67
N TYR A 99 -1.62 4.82 9.24
CA TYR A 99 -0.67 4.03 8.44
C TYR A 99 -1.40 3.02 7.54
N ALA A 100 -0.77 2.67 6.41
CA ALA A 100 -1.26 1.70 5.45
C ALA A 100 -0.47 0.39 5.55
N LEU A 101 -1.17 -0.73 5.52
CA LEU A 101 -0.55 -2.06 5.40
C LEU A 101 -0.05 -2.25 3.97
N ASP A 102 1.25 -2.48 3.83
CA ASP A 102 1.92 -2.85 2.57
C ASP A 102 2.51 -4.26 2.70
N LYS A 103 2.60 -5.01 1.59
CA LYS A 103 3.12 -6.39 1.56
C LYS A 103 4.43 -6.56 0.79
N ASP A 104 4.83 -5.57 0.00
CA ASP A 104 5.91 -5.70 -0.98
C ASP A 104 6.98 -4.61 -0.84
N LEU A 105 6.85 -3.71 0.13
CA LEU A 105 7.88 -2.73 0.45
C LEU A 105 9.10 -3.35 1.10
N LEU A 106 8.95 -4.36 1.96
CA LEU A 106 10.08 -5.11 2.52
C LEU A 106 10.72 -6.02 1.46
N HIS A 107 9.88 -6.67 0.65
CA HIS A 107 10.27 -7.64 -0.36
C HIS A 107 9.61 -7.29 -1.72
N PRO A 108 10.26 -6.46 -2.56
CA PRO A 108 9.68 -6.02 -3.83
C PRO A 108 9.27 -7.19 -4.72
N GLY A 109 8.00 -7.18 -5.14
CA GLY A 109 7.39 -8.24 -5.95
C GLY A 109 6.65 -9.31 -5.14
N ASN A 110 6.76 -9.30 -3.81
CA ASN A 110 6.02 -10.23 -2.96
C ASN A 110 4.50 -10.14 -3.16
N LYS A 111 3.85 -11.28 -3.03
CA LYS A 111 2.40 -11.46 -3.21
C LYS A 111 1.68 -11.96 -1.97
N ILE A 112 2.40 -12.32 -0.91
CA ILE A 112 1.82 -12.89 0.31
C ILE A 112 1.63 -11.78 1.35
N TYR A 113 0.43 -11.62 1.85
CA TYR A 113 0.18 -10.86 3.07
C TYR A 113 0.45 -11.75 4.28
N GLY A 114 1.41 -11.38 5.13
CA GLY A 114 1.78 -12.11 6.34
C GLY A 114 2.74 -11.28 7.20
N PRO A 115 2.97 -11.63 8.47
CA PRO A 115 3.76 -10.82 9.40
C PRO A 115 5.22 -10.68 8.97
N GLU A 116 5.76 -11.66 8.23
CA GLU A 116 7.11 -11.59 7.66
C GLU A 116 7.24 -10.55 6.54
N TYR A 117 6.20 -10.39 5.73
CA TYR A 117 6.27 -9.58 4.51
C TYR A 117 5.66 -8.19 4.66
N CYS A 118 4.72 -8.06 5.60
CA CYS A 118 3.91 -6.87 5.74
C CYS A 118 4.49 -5.87 6.71
N VAL A 119 4.27 -4.59 6.40
CA VAL A 119 4.69 -3.47 7.23
C VAL A 119 3.64 -2.36 7.16
N PHE A 120 3.39 -1.71 8.29
CA PHE A 120 2.61 -0.48 8.32
C PHE A 120 3.49 0.71 7.98
N VAL A 121 3.11 1.47 6.95
CA VAL A 121 3.88 2.64 6.50
C VAL A 121 3.00 3.90 6.41
N PRO A 122 3.60 5.10 6.53
CA PRO A 122 2.89 6.35 6.28
C PRO A 122 2.23 6.36 4.89
N PRO A 123 1.03 6.95 4.73
CA PRO A 123 0.38 7.09 3.43
C PRO A 123 1.26 7.79 2.38
N THR A 124 2.09 8.73 2.81
CA THR A 124 3.05 9.46 1.96
C THR A 124 4.12 8.55 1.38
N LEU A 125 4.70 7.65 2.18
CA LEU A 125 5.67 6.65 1.72
C LEU A 125 5.02 5.62 0.79
N ASN A 126 3.83 5.13 1.16
CA ASN A 126 3.08 4.20 0.30
C ASN A 126 2.81 4.80 -1.08
N LEU A 127 2.31 6.04 -1.12
CA LEU A 127 2.07 6.79 -2.36
C LEU A 127 3.36 7.09 -3.13
N PHE A 128 4.47 7.35 -2.44
CA PHE A 128 5.77 7.58 -3.05
C PHE A 128 6.20 6.39 -3.93
N THR A 129 5.88 5.16 -3.52
CA THR A 129 6.26 3.95 -4.26
C THR A 129 5.26 3.50 -5.33
N GLY A 130 4.11 4.17 -5.45
CA GLY A 130 3.10 3.85 -6.44
C GLY A 130 3.53 4.22 -7.88
N ASP A 131 3.33 3.32 -8.83
CA ASP A 131 3.66 3.54 -10.24
C ASP A 131 2.65 4.44 -10.99
N ARG A 132 1.48 4.67 -10.37
CA ARG A 132 0.33 5.41 -10.93
C ARG A 132 0.04 5.03 -12.39
N SER A 133 0.24 3.76 -12.74
CA SER A 133 0.06 3.21 -14.08
C SER A 133 -1.27 3.62 -14.71
N ARG A 134 -2.37 3.61 -13.94
CA ARG A 134 -3.71 4.02 -14.38
C ARG A 134 -3.83 5.49 -14.80
N LEU A 135 -3.00 6.38 -14.26
CA LEU A 135 -3.01 7.82 -14.55
C LEU A 135 -1.95 8.22 -15.57
N ARG A 136 -1.10 7.29 -16.00
CA ARG A 136 -0.04 7.57 -16.95
C ARG A 136 -0.59 7.55 -18.37
N GLY A 137 -0.09 8.49 -19.18
CA GLY A 137 -0.22 8.43 -20.63
C GLY A 137 0.83 7.50 -21.25
N LYS A 138 1.07 7.68 -22.55
CA LYS A 138 1.99 6.88 -23.38
C LYS A 138 3.44 6.81 -22.87
N TYR A 139 3.87 7.73 -22.01
CA TYR A 139 5.28 7.90 -21.64
C TYR A 139 5.61 7.27 -20.27
N PRO A 140 6.91 7.03 -19.99
CA PRO A 140 7.39 6.59 -18.69
C PRO A 140 6.92 7.50 -17.55
N GLN A 141 6.94 6.95 -16.33
CA GLN A 141 6.62 7.76 -15.15
C GLN A 141 7.57 8.96 -15.08
N GLY A 142 7.00 10.13 -14.78
CA GLY A 142 7.75 11.39 -14.74
C GLY A 142 8.03 12.05 -16.09
N VAL A 143 7.65 11.43 -17.21
CA VAL A 143 7.94 11.94 -18.56
C VAL A 143 6.66 12.43 -19.25
N ILE A 144 6.74 13.59 -19.90
CA ILE A 144 5.70 14.12 -20.77
C ILE A 144 6.29 14.67 -22.07
N TRP A 145 5.51 14.66 -23.16
CA TRP A 145 5.88 15.37 -24.38
C TRP A 145 5.62 16.87 -24.25
N HIS A 146 6.64 17.69 -24.49
CA HIS A 146 6.54 19.14 -24.43
C HIS A 146 6.43 19.72 -25.85
N LYS A 147 5.20 20.01 -26.28
CA LYS A 147 4.87 20.42 -27.65
C LYS A 147 5.69 21.62 -28.13
N GLN A 148 5.83 22.66 -27.31
CA GLN A 148 6.48 23.91 -27.71
C GLN A 148 7.97 23.74 -28.03
N SER A 149 8.67 22.82 -27.35
CA SER A 149 10.09 22.58 -27.61
C SER A 149 10.34 21.36 -28.50
N GLY A 150 9.30 20.58 -28.84
CA GLY A 150 9.46 19.29 -29.53
C GLY A 150 10.34 18.29 -28.78
N LYS A 151 10.34 18.32 -27.44
CA LYS A 151 11.24 17.49 -26.59
C LYS A 151 10.48 16.78 -25.47
N PHE A 152 11.10 15.78 -24.87
CA PHE A 152 10.58 15.09 -23.69
C PHE A 152 10.97 15.83 -22.42
N ARG A 153 9.99 16.19 -21.59
CA ARG A 153 10.20 16.85 -20.31
C ARG A 153 10.14 15.84 -19.18
N ALA A 154 11.17 15.84 -18.34
CA ALA A 154 11.17 15.11 -17.07
C ALA A 154 10.69 16.01 -15.93
N ARG A 155 9.80 15.50 -15.07
CA ARG A 155 9.28 16.20 -13.90
C ARG A 155 9.10 15.27 -12.71
N ILE A 156 9.37 15.76 -11.51
CA ILE A 156 9.18 15.04 -10.25
C ILE A 156 8.45 15.90 -9.23
N SER A 157 7.68 15.29 -8.35
CA SER A 157 7.07 15.98 -7.20
C SER A 157 8.06 15.98 -6.04
N VAL A 158 8.39 17.14 -5.50
CA VAL A 158 9.19 17.35 -4.28
C VAL A 158 8.29 18.13 -3.32
N ASN A 159 7.96 17.55 -2.16
CA ASN A 159 7.13 18.23 -1.14
C ASN A 159 5.82 18.85 -1.70
N GLY A 160 5.14 18.11 -2.57
CA GLY A 160 3.89 18.56 -3.22
C GLY A 160 4.07 19.55 -4.37
N LYS A 161 5.29 20.03 -4.66
CA LYS A 161 5.59 20.93 -5.77
C LYS A 161 6.24 20.18 -6.92
N ILE A 162 5.87 20.54 -8.15
CA ILE A 162 6.45 19.95 -9.35
C ILE A 162 7.79 20.65 -9.63
N SER A 163 8.86 19.87 -9.70
CA SER A 163 10.19 20.29 -10.15
C SER A 163 10.48 19.79 -11.56
N HIS A 164 11.07 20.66 -12.38
CA HIS A 164 11.49 20.36 -13.75
C HIS A 164 12.94 19.86 -13.75
N LEU A 165 13.16 18.67 -14.32
CA LEU A 165 14.48 18.03 -14.35
C LEU A 165 15.22 18.22 -15.68
N GLY A 166 14.54 18.76 -16.69
CA GLY A 166 15.14 19.06 -17.99
C GLY A 166 14.25 18.73 -19.19
N LEU A 167 14.77 19.04 -20.37
CA LEU A 167 14.22 18.67 -21.68
C LEU A 167 15.24 17.78 -22.41
N PHE A 168 14.75 16.67 -22.95
CA PHE A 168 15.56 15.61 -23.53
C PHE A 168 15.06 15.25 -24.93
N ASN A 169 15.93 14.66 -25.74
CA ASN A 169 15.56 14.29 -27.12
C ASN A 169 14.78 12.97 -27.14
N THR A 170 14.97 12.11 -26.15
CA THR A 170 14.26 10.83 -26.04
C THR A 170 13.49 10.69 -24.72
N ALA A 171 12.42 9.87 -24.74
CA ALA A 171 11.66 9.55 -23.54
C ALA A 171 12.51 8.78 -22.51
N GLN A 172 13.48 7.99 -22.99
CA GLN A 172 14.38 7.20 -22.15
C GLN A 172 15.35 8.10 -21.38
N GLU A 173 15.98 9.08 -22.02
CA GLU A 173 16.83 10.08 -21.35
C GLU A 173 16.04 10.85 -20.28
N ALA A 174 14.83 11.31 -20.60
CA ALA A 174 13.95 11.97 -19.64
C ALA A 174 13.60 11.06 -18.46
N HIS A 175 13.37 9.77 -18.71
CA HIS A 175 13.06 8.82 -17.65
C HIS A 175 14.28 8.51 -16.76
N ILE A 176 15.49 8.42 -17.33
CA ILE A 176 16.73 8.28 -16.56
C ILE A 176 16.92 9.47 -15.62
N ALA A 177 16.71 10.70 -16.11
CA ALA A 177 16.78 11.89 -15.26
C ALA A 177 15.73 11.87 -14.13
N TRP A 178 14.50 11.47 -14.44
CA TRP A 178 13.46 11.28 -13.42
C TRP A 178 13.81 10.20 -12.39
N HIS A 179 14.32 9.06 -12.84
CA HIS A 179 14.68 7.94 -11.99
C HIS A 179 15.84 8.30 -11.05
N ALA A 180 16.86 8.99 -11.55
CA ALA A 180 17.95 9.50 -10.73
C ALA A 180 17.44 10.44 -9.61
N ALA A 181 16.53 11.37 -9.94
CA ALA A 181 15.91 12.25 -8.95
C ALA A 181 15.04 11.47 -7.94
N LYS A 182 14.32 10.44 -8.40
CA LYS A 182 13.49 9.57 -7.57
C LYS A 182 14.33 8.75 -6.59
N MET A 183 15.46 8.21 -7.05
CA MET A 183 16.44 7.51 -6.22
C MET A 183 17.04 8.42 -5.16
N GLN A 184 17.29 9.69 -5.47
CA GLN A 184 17.77 10.64 -4.47
C GLN A 184 16.72 10.90 -3.39
N GLN A 185 15.46 11.15 -3.75
CA GLN A 185 14.37 11.26 -2.77
C GLN A 185 14.19 9.99 -1.94
N ALA A 186 14.43 8.81 -2.52
CA ALA A 186 14.33 7.55 -1.80
C ALA A 186 15.35 7.43 -0.66
N LYS A 187 16.55 7.99 -0.82
CA LYS A 187 17.57 8.05 0.25
C LYS A 187 17.11 8.93 1.41
N ASP A 188 16.39 10.01 1.12
CA ASP A 188 15.88 10.94 2.14
C ASP A 188 14.83 10.29 3.05
N TRP A 189 14.23 9.16 2.63
CA TRP A 189 13.32 8.36 3.46
C TRP A 189 14.02 7.49 4.49
N LYS A 190 15.35 7.39 4.48
CA LYS A 190 16.10 6.49 5.37
C LYS A 190 15.74 6.65 6.86
N PRO A 191 15.73 7.86 7.45
CA PRO A 191 15.41 8.02 8.87
C PRO A 191 14.02 7.46 9.21
N THR A 192 12.99 7.83 8.45
CA THR A 192 11.62 7.33 8.65
C THR A 192 11.52 5.82 8.45
N CYS A 193 12.26 5.26 7.49
CA CYS A 193 12.25 3.83 7.25
C CYS A 193 12.90 3.05 8.40
N ASP A 194 14.05 3.53 8.89
CA ASP A 194 14.79 2.90 9.98
C ASP A 194 14.00 2.91 11.30
N GLU A 195 13.16 3.94 11.53
CA GLU A 195 12.23 4.02 12.67
C GLU A 195 11.04 3.04 12.60
N ILE A 196 10.75 2.51 11.40
CA ILE A 196 9.60 1.62 11.17
C ILE A 196 10.06 0.17 11.12
N HIS A 197 11.06 -0.14 10.28
CA HIS A 197 11.53 -1.52 10.11
C HIS A 197 12.92 -1.54 9.45
N PRO A 198 13.87 -2.37 9.94
CA PRO A 198 15.27 -2.36 9.46
C PRO A 198 15.43 -2.68 7.97
N LEU A 199 14.52 -3.48 7.39
CA LEU A 199 14.55 -3.83 5.97
C LEU A 199 13.84 -2.82 5.05
N LEU A 200 13.08 -1.86 5.61
CA LEU A 200 12.17 -1.03 4.83
C LEU A 200 12.92 -0.10 3.85
N HIS A 201 14.02 0.52 4.29
CA HIS A 201 14.80 1.37 3.39
C HIS A 201 15.44 0.57 2.26
N ALA A 202 15.98 -0.62 2.55
CA ALA A 202 16.58 -1.48 1.54
C ALA A 202 15.54 -1.95 0.51
N GLY A 203 14.35 -2.35 0.97
CA GLY A 203 13.24 -2.74 0.10
C GLY A 203 12.70 -1.57 -0.72
N LEU A 204 12.59 -0.38 -0.15
CA LEU A 204 12.26 0.86 -0.86
C LEU A 204 13.24 1.11 -2.02
N MET A 205 14.54 1.08 -1.74
CA MET A 205 15.59 1.31 -2.76
C MET A 205 15.51 0.28 -3.89
N LYS A 206 15.32 -1.01 -3.56
CA LYS A 206 15.11 -2.07 -4.55
C LYS A 206 13.86 -1.83 -5.41
N LYS A 207 12.76 -1.41 -4.79
CA LYS A 207 11.49 -1.11 -5.49
C LYS A 207 11.66 0.05 -6.48
N ILE A 208 12.34 1.14 -6.09
CA ILE A 208 12.60 2.27 -6.99
C ILE A 208 13.59 1.89 -8.09
N ALA A 209 14.65 1.14 -7.78
CA ALA A 209 15.58 0.64 -8.80
C ALA A 209 14.86 -0.17 -9.90
N GLY A 210 13.92 -1.04 -9.53
CA GLY A 210 13.12 -1.83 -10.47
C GLY A 210 12.17 -1.00 -11.36
N MET A 211 11.91 0.27 -11.06
CA MET A 211 11.05 1.12 -11.90
C MET A 211 11.70 1.49 -13.23
N GLN A 212 13.04 1.52 -13.31
CA GLN A 212 13.79 1.88 -14.51
C GLN A 212 13.62 0.85 -15.64
N GLN A 213 13.53 -0.44 -15.30
CA GLN A 213 13.57 -1.57 -16.23
C GLN A 213 12.27 -1.75 -17.01
N ARG A 214 11.15 -1.23 -16.49
CA ARG A 214 9.80 -1.47 -17.06
C ARG A 214 9.52 -0.73 -18.37
N PHE A 215 10.35 0.22 -18.78
CA PHE A 215 10.19 0.89 -20.08
C PHE A 215 11.03 0.23 -21.19
N ALA A 216 12.16 -0.39 -20.85
CA ALA A 216 13.03 -1.06 -21.81
C ALA A 216 12.41 -2.33 -22.42
N GLN A 217 11.41 -2.91 -21.75
CA GLN A 217 10.70 -4.14 -22.18
C GLN A 217 9.35 -3.86 -22.87
N SER A 218 8.99 -2.59 -23.06
CA SER A 218 7.70 -2.16 -23.62
C SER A 218 7.82 -1.45 -24.97
N ILE A 219 8.99 -1.54 -25.61
CA ILE A 219 9.29 -1.04 -26.96
C ILE A 219 9.59 -2.24 -27.84
#